data_AF-A0A3B8L943-F1
#
_entry.id   AF-A0A3B8L943-F1
#
_cell.length_a   1.000
_cell.length_b   1.000
_cell.length_c   1.000
_cell.angle_alpha   90.00
_cell.angle_beta   90.00
_cell.angle_gamma   90.00
#
_symmetry.space_group_name_H-M   'P 1'
#
loop_
_entity.id
_entity.type
_entity.pdbx_description
1 polymer ?
#
loop_
_entity_poly.entity_id
_entity_poly.type
_entity_poly.pdbx_seq_one_letter_code
_entity_poly.pdbx_strand_id
1 'polypeptide(L)' 'WGRHWLDVVRFAESITLRGFLFPEAWRYRDYVVGTLNDDRPFDRFAQEQIAGDL' A
#
# COMPACT_ATOMS: atom_id res chain seq x y z
N TRP A 1 -10.56 7.45 2.31
CA TRP A 1 -9.15 7.65 2.70
C TRP A 1 -8.16 6.71 2.02
N GLY A 2 -8.38 5.39 2.02
CA GLY A 2 -7.40 4.44 1.41
C GLY A 2 -7.01 4.72 -0.03
N ARG A 3 -7.96 5.16 -0.87
CA ARG A 3 -7.65 5.60 -2.24
C ARG A 3 -6.63 6.75 -2.28
N HIS A 4 -6.82 7.78 -1.46
CA HIS A 4 -5.92 8.94 -1.41
C HIS A 4 -4.51 8.55 -0.96
N TRP A 5 -4.38 7.62 0.00
CA TRP A 5 -3.07 7.11 0.40
C TRP A 5 -2.37 6.38 -0.75
N LEU A 6 -3.08 5.47 -1.42
CA LEU A 6 -2.55 4.71 -2.56
C LEU A 6 -2.15 5.61 -3.73
N ASP A 7 -2.84 6.73 -3.94
CA ASP A 7 -2.45 7.73 -4.92
C ASP A 7 -1.13 8.44 -4.54
N VAL A 8 -0.94 8.80 -3.26
CA VAL A 8 0.29 9.47 -2.76
C VAL A 8 1.52 8.58 -2.92
N VAL A 9 1.42 7.30 -2.55
CA VAL A 9 2.53 6.35 -2.66
C VAL A 9 2.71 5.80 -4.07
N ARG A 10 1.88 6.25 -5.03
CA ARG A 10 1.91 5.84 -6.44
C ARG A 10 1.77 4.33 -6.62
N PHE A 11 0.85 3.72 -5.87
CA PHE A 11 0.59 2.29 -5.96
C PHE A 11 0.13 1.91 -7.38
N ALA A 12 0.74 0.86 -7.92
CA ALA A 12 0.33 0.25 -9.18
C ALA A 12 0.62 -1.26 -9.14
N GLU A 13 -0.27 -2.07 -9.73
CA GLU A 13 -0.08 -3.53 -9.85
C GLU A 13 0.78 -3.92 -11.06
N SER A 14 1.08 -2.95 -11.94
CA SER A 14 1.92 -3.14 -13.11
C SER A 14 2.64 -1.84 -13.48
N ILE A 15 3.77 -1.96 -14.18
CA ILE A 15 4.40 -0.83 -14.86
C ILE A 15 4.27 -0.95 -16.37
N THR A 16 4.10 0.20 -17.02
CA THR A 16 3.96 0.32 -18.49
C THR A 16 5.21 -0.11 -19.25
N LEU A 17 6.38 -0.06 -18.61
CA LEU A 17 7.61 -0.56 -19.23
C LEU A 17 7.56 -2.09 -19.30
N ARG A 18 7.23 -2.62 -20.48
CA ARG A 18 7.14 -4.05 -20.83
C ARG A 18 5.98 -4.83 -20.20
N GLY A 19 4.98 -4.16 -19.62
CA GLY A 19 3.81 -4.83 -19.02
C GLY A 19 4.17 -5.71 -17.83
N PHE A 20 5.23 -5.33 -17.09
CA PHE A 20 5.66 -6.06 -15.91
C PHE A 20 4.60 -5.93 -14.81
N LEU A 21 4.14 -7.08 -14.32
CA LEU A 21 3.19 -7.18 -13.21
C LEU A 21 3.96 -7.38 -11.91
N PHE A 22 3.47 -6.77 -10.83
CA PHE A 22 3.91 -7.05 -9.47
C PHE A 22 2.94 -8.09 -8.87
N PRO A 23 3.28 -9.40 -8.87
CA PRO A 23 2.30 -10.45 -8.59
C PRO A 23 1.69 -10.36 -7.18
N GLU A 24 2.39 -9.70 -6.26
CA GLU A 24 1.99 -9.60 -4.85
C GLU A 24 1.64 -8.17 -4.42
N ALA A 25 1.59 -7.20 -5.34
CA ALA A 25 1.26 -5.81 -5.02
C ALA A 25 -0.12 -5.67 -4.37
N TRP A 26 -1.08 -6.52 -4.75
CA TRP A 26 -2.42 -6.55 -4.18
C TRP A 26 -2.43 -6.69 -2.65
N ARG A 27 -1.44 -7.38 -2.06
CA ARG A 27 -1.33 -7.55 -0.60
C ARG A 27 -1.12 -6.22 0.12
N TYR A 28 -0.30 -5.33 -0.46
CA TYR A 28 -0.07 -4.00 0.09
C TYR A 28 -1.32 -3.13 0.01
N ARG A 29 -2.05 -3.18 -1.12
CA ARG A 29 -3.35 -2.50 -1.28
C ARG A 29 -4.33 -2.95 -0.20
N ASP A 30 -4.49 -4.26 -0.04
CA ASP A 30 -5.47 -4.82 0.89
C ASP A 30 -5.08 -4.52 2.34
N TYR A 31 -3.78 -4.55 2.66
CA TYR A 31 -3.27 -4.10 3.97
C TYR A 31 -3.58 -2.62 4.25
N VAL A 32 -3.33 -1.71 3.30
CA VAL A 32 -3.65 -0.27 3.48
C VAL A 32 -5.15 -0.06 3.67
N VAL A 33 -5.97 -0.70 2.84
CA VAL A 33 -7.43 -0.60 2.93
C VAL A 33 -7.94 -1.14 4.27
N GLY A 34 -7.48 -2.33 4.69
CA GLY A 34 -7.86 -2.92 5.97
C GLY A 34 -7.44 -2.05 7.16
N THR A 35 -6.19 -1.59 7.18
CA THR A 35 -5.65 -0.78 8.28
C THR A 35 -6.42 0.52 8.49
N LEU A 36 -6.83 1.16 7.39
CA LEU A 36 -7.62 2.40 7.45
C LEU A 36 -9.09 2.14 7.79
N ASN A 37 -9.65 1.01 7.39
CA ASN A 37 -11.03 0.63 7.76
C ASN A 37 -11.13 0.21 9.24
N ASP A 38 -10.05 -0.34 9.80
CA ASP A 38 -9.95 -0.74 11.21
C ASP A 38 -9.62 0.46 12.14
N ASP A 39 -9.54 1.68 11.60
CA ASP A 39 -9.12 2.89 12.33
C ASP A 39 -7.83 2.68 13.15
N ARG A 40 -6.88 1.92 12.59
CA ARG A 40 -5.61 1.64 13.28
C ARG A 40 -4.89 2.97 13.58
N PRO A 41 -4.25 3.10 14.76
CA PRO A 41 -3.44 4.26 15.08
C PRO A 41 -2.42 4.57 13.99
N PHE A 42 -2.35 5.85 13.58
CA PHE A 42 -1.53 6.30 12.46
C PHE A 42 -0.03 6.10 12.71
N ASP A 43 0.43 6.27 13.95
CA ASP A 43 1.80 5.99 14.37
C ASP A 43 2.18 4.53 14.14
N ARG A 44 1.28 3.61 14.45
CA ARG A 44 1.47 2.18 14.20
C ARG A 44 1.50 1.88 12.70
N PHE A 45 0.57 2.46 11.94
CA PHE A 45 0.57 2.33 10.48
C PHE A 45 1.87 2.85 9.86
N ALA A 46 2.32 4.05 10.25
CA ALA A 46 3.57 4.64 9.75
C ALA A 46 4.80 3.80 10.10
N GLN A 47 4.86 3.23 11.31
CA GLN A 47 5.94 2.33 11.69
C GLN A 47 5.96 1.06 10.81
N GLU A 48 4.78 0.47 10.56
CA GLU A 48 4.65 -0.72 9.72
C GLU A 48 5.04 -0.46 8.25
N GLN A 49 4.76 0.74 7.72
CA GLN A 49 5.21 1.15 6.38
C GLN A 49 6.75 1.12 6.25
N ILE A 50 7.47 1.61 7.27
CA ILE A 50 8.94 1.62 7.28
C ILE A 50 9.50 0.22 7.54
N ALA A 51 8.84 -0.56 8.40
CA ALA A 51 9.28 -1.92 8.72
C ALA A 51 9.12 -2.89 7.54
N GLY A 52 8.22 -2.62 6.60
CA GLY A 52 8.08 -3.40 5.35
C GLY A 52 9.10 -3.07 4.26
N ASP A 53 9.94 -2.05 4.45
CA ASP A 53 10.98 -1.59 3.53
C ASP A 53 12.39 -2.17 3.86
N LEU A 54 12.53 -2.88 5.00
CA LEU A 54 13.78 -3.50 5.48
C LEU A 54 13.85 -5.02 5.20
#